data_AF-A0AAW2TAQ4-F1
#
_entry.id   AF-A0AAW2TAQ4-F1
#
_cell.length_a   1.000
_cell.length_b   1.000
_cell.length_c   1.000
_cell.angle_alpha   90.00
_cell.angle_beta   90.00
_cell.angle_gamma   90.00
#
_symmetry.space_group_name_H-M   'P 1'
#
loop_
_entity.id
_entity.type
_entity.pdbx_description
1 polymer ?
#
loop_
_entity_poly.entity_id
_entity_poly.type
_entity_poly.pdbx_seq_one_letter_code
_entity_poly.pdbx_strand_id
1 'polypeptide(L)'
;MASSLASRRSLLAEHGTWRRVCVKTLVGSQSKTGIVKLDASCKMPEPKKEHYNGMALNCEEAPLDVDIKDGGKVVVLNTKNLPLVGEVGLGADLVRLNGKAMCSPGFSCDSALQVTYIVRGSGRVQVVGVDGKRVLETTIKAGNLFIVPRFFVVSKIADPDGMDWFSIITTPNPVFTHLAGRTSVWKALSPEVLQASFGVPPDVEQKFSSKRKAEEIFFPPPN
;
A
#
# COMPACT_ATOMS: atom_id res chain seq x y z
N MET A 1 -35.69 4.53 10.72
CA MET A 1 -35.70 3.58 9.57
C MET A 1 -36.94 3.71 8.68
N ALA A 2 -38.17 3.81 9.22
CA ALA A 2 -39.40 3.88 8.41
C ALA A 2 -39.46 5.09 7.45
N SER A 3 -38.93 6.25 7.83
CA SER A 3 -38.87 7.46 6.99
C SER A 3 -37.97 7.31 5.75
N SER A 4 -36.85 6.60 5.88
CA SER A 4 -35.91 6.30 4.79
C SER A 4 -36.52 5.35 3.74
N LEU A 5 -37.27 4.35 4.19
CA LEU A 5 -37.94 3.39 3.31
C LEU A 5 -39.12 4.04 2.55
N ALA A 6 -39.86 4.96 3.18
CA ALA A 6 -40.93 5.70 2.52
C ALA A 6 -40.40 6.64 1.42
N SER A 7 -39.30 7.35 1.69
CA SER A 7 -38.66 8.26 0.73
C SER A 7 -38.03 7.52 -0.47
N ARG A 8 -37.42 6.35 -0.25
CA ARG A 8 -36.91 5.51 -1.37
C ARG A 8 -38.03 4.96 -2.26
N ARG A 9 -39.22 4.68 -1.68
CA ARG A 9 -40.37 4.18 -2.43
C ARG A 9 -41.01 5.25 -3.31
N SER A 10 -41.09 6.51 -2.86
CA SER A 10 -41.63 7.59 -3.70
C SER A 10 -40.71 7.87 -4.89
N LEU A 11 -39.40 7.99 -4.66
CA LEU A 11 -38.41 8.26 -5.72
C LEU A 11 -38.41 7.20 -6.83
N LEU A 12 -38.44 5.91 -6.48
CA LEU A 12 -38.43 4.83 -7.47
C LEU A 12 -39.75 4.72 -8.26
N ALA A 13 -40.88 5.08 -7.65
CA ALA A 13 -42.19 5.05 -8.29
C ALA A 13 -42.46 6.29 -9.17
N GLU A 14 -41.81 7.42 -8.88
CA GLU A 14 -41.95 8.67 -9.62
C GLU A 14 -41.00 8.73 -10.84
N HIS A 15 -39.77 8.22 -10.72
CA HIS A 15 -38.75 8.36 -11.77
C HIS A 15 -38.57 7.13 -12.65
N GLY A 16 -38.84 5.93 -12.13
CA GLY A 16 -38.93 4.74 -12.97
C GLY A 16 -40.40 4.43 -13.16
N THR A 17 -40.81 4.06 -14.36
CA THR A 17 -42.19 3.68 -14.75
C THR A 17 -42.70 2.40 -14.04
N TRP A 18 -42.27 2.16 -12.81
CA TRP A 18 -42.56 0.97 -12.00
C TRP A 18 -43.89 1.10 -11.27
N ARG A 19 -44.68 0.02 -11.29
CA ARG A 19 -45.89 -0.08 -10.46
C ARG A 19 -45.52 0.01 -8.98
N ARG A 20 -46.30 0.78 -8.20
CA ARG A 20 -46.11 0.96 -6.74
C ARG A 20 -45.97 -0.35 -5.95
N VAL A 21 -46.66 -1.41 -6.38
CA VAL A 21 -46.56 -2.76 -5.77
C VAL A 21 -45.16 -3.34 -5.94
N CYS A 22 -44.56 -3.23 -7.13
CA CYS A 22 -43.19 -3.69 -7.39
C CYS A 22 -42.18 -2.93 -6.53
N VAL A 23 -42.33 -1.62 -6.42
CA VAL A 23 -41.46 -0.77 -5.58
C VAL A 23 -41.59 -1.14 -4.09
N LYS A 24 -42.81 -1.39 -3.60
CA LYS A 24 -43.05 -1.84 -2.22
C LYS A 24 -42.35 -3.17 -1.93
N THR A 25 -42.44 -4.13 -2.85
CA THR A 25 -41.80 -5.44 -2.73
C THR A 25 -40.28 -5.34 -2.79
N LEU A 26 -39.72 -4.62 -3.76
CA LEU A 26 -38.26 -4.48 -3.93
C LEU A 26 -37.60 -3.84 -2.70
N VAL A 27 -38.19 -2.77 -2.19
CA VAL A 27 -37.68 -2.08 -1.00
C VAL A 27 -37.95 -2.89 0.28
N GLY A 28 -39.02 -3.68 0.31
CA GLY A 28 -39.41 -4.48 1.48
C GLY A 28 -38.68 -5.82 1.62
N SER A 29 -38.19 -6.40 0.52
CA SER A 29 -37.54 -7.71 0.52
C SER A 29 -36.06 -7.67 0.93
N GLN A 30 -35.43 -6.49 0.91
CA GLN A 30 -34.04 -6.29 1.31
C GLN A 30 -33.93 -5.96 2.81
N SER A 31 -34.14 -6.96 3.65
CA SER A 31 -34.12 -6.80 5.12
C SER A 31 -32.74 -6.94 5.76
N LYS A 32 -31.74 -7.43 5.02
CA LYS A 32 -30.36 -7.65 5.48
C LYS A 32 -29.43 -6.54 4.99
N THR A 33 -28.34 -6.30 5.70
CA THR A 33 -27.39 -5.21 5.43
C THR A 33 -26.00 -5.75 5.11
N GLY A 34 -25.33 -5.19 4.08
CA GLY A 34 -23.94 -5.50 3.75
C GLY A 34 -23.78 -6.83 3.00
N ILE A 35 -23.53 -7.92 3.73
CA ILE A 35 -23.31 -9.25 3.17
C ILE A 35 -24.55 -10.11 3.38
N VAL A 36 -25.06 -10.72 2.31
CA VAL A 36 -26.26 -11.57 2.35
C VAL A 36 -25.92 -12.98 1.90
N LYS A 37 -26.18 -13.96 2.78
CA LYS A 37 -26.12 -15.37 2.42
C LYS A 37 -27.30 -15.72 1.50
N LEU A 38 -26.98 -16.19 0.30
CA LEU A 38 -27.95 -16.73 -0.65
C LEU A 38 -28.17 -18.23 -0.37
N ASP A 39 -29.32 -18.72 -0.81
CA ASP A 39 -29.59 -20.16 -0.81
C ASP A 39 -28.71 -20.88 -1.85
N ALA A 40 -28.33 -22.13 -1.59
CA ALA A 40 -27.51 -22.92 -2.50
C ALA A 40 -28.19 -23.18 -3.85
N SER A 41 -29.53 -23.12 -3.90
CA SER A 41 -30.30 -23.25 -5.15
C SER A 41 -30.32 -21.96 -5.98
N CYS A 42 -29.79 -20.85 -5.47
CA CYS A 42 -29.78 -19.57 -6.17
C CYS A 42 -28.82 -19.63 -7.36
N LYS A 43 -29.36 -19.45 -8.58
CA LYS A 43 -28.54 -19.40 -9.80
C LYS A 43 -27.85 -18.05 -9.91
N MET A 44 -26.53 -18.06 -10.05
CA MET A 44 -25.72 -16.88 -10.37
C MET A 44 -25.10 -17.07 -11.75
N PRO A 45 -24.86 -15.98 -12.50
CA PRO A 45 -24.17 -16.08 -13.77
C PRO A 45 -22.72 -16.55 -13.55
N GLU A 46 -22.21 -17.37 -14.48
CA GLU A 46 -20.82 -17.77 -14.49
C GLU A 46 -19.90 -16.57 -14.78
N PRO A 47 -18.74 -16.44 -14.10
CA PRO A 47 -17.77 -15.39 -14.38
C PRO A 47 -17.25 -15.47 -15.81
N LYS A 48 -17.14 -14.30 -16.47
CA LYS A 48 -16.55 -14.18 -17.80
C LYS A 48 -15.29 -13.34 -17.74
N LYS A 49 -14.20 -13.83 -18.34
CA LYS A 49 -12.89 -13.19 -18.30
C LYS A 49 -12.92 -11.78 -18.90
N GLU A 50 -13.68 -11.61 -19.97
CA GLU A 50 -13.84 -10.31 -20.64
C GLU A 50 -14.37 -9.22 -19.70
N HIS A 51 -15.19 -9.55 -18.70
CA HIS A 51 -15.82 -8.56 -17.82
C HIS A 51 -14.88 -8.01 -16.74
N TYR A 52 -13.82 -8.75 -16.39
CA TYR A 52 -12.86 -8.33 -15.36
C TYR A 52 -11.47 -8.05 -15.91
N ASN A 53 -11.27 -8.19 -17.22
CA ASN A 53 -10.04 -7.77 -17.87
C ASN A 53 -9.81 -6.26 -17.67
N GLY A 54 -8.66 -5.89 -17.11
CA GLY A 54 -8.37 -4.49 -16.77
C GLY A 54 -9.12 -3.94 -15.54
N MET A 55 -9.90 -4.77 -14.84
CA MET A 55 -10.60 -4.38 -13.60
C MET A 55 -9.89 -4.87 -12.33
N ALA A 56 -9.13 -5.97 -12.43
CA ALA A 56 -8.42 -6.56 -11.32
C ALA A 56 -7.00 -6.97 -11.75
N LEU A 57 -6.05 -6.83 -10.83
CA LEU A 57 -4.68 -7.29 -10.95
C LEU A 57 -4.34 -8.15 -9.73
N ASN A 58 -3.82 -9.36 -9.96
CA ASN A 58 -3.30 -10.18 -8.87
C ASN A 58 -1.84 -9.80 -8.58
N CYS A 59 -1.59 -9.04 -7.52
CA CYS A 59 -0.25 -8.63 -7.13
C CYS A 59 0.64 -9.79 -6.65
N GLU A 60 0.08 -10.95 -6.31
CA GLU A 60 0.90 -12.12 -5.93
C GLU A 60 1.54 -12.81 -7.15
N GLU A 61 0.91 -12.69 -8.32
CA GLU A 61 1.30 -13.31 -9.59
C GLU A 61 1.90 -12.31 -10.60
N ALA A 62 1.69 -11.01 -10.40
CA ALA A 62 2.21 -9.97 -11.27
C ALA A 62 3.75 -9.97 -11.31
N PRO A 63 4.36 -9.50 -12.43
CA PRO A 63 5.81 -9.30 -12.50
C PRO A 63 6.31 -8.41 -11.35
N LEU A 64 7.42 -8.81 -10.73
CA LEU A 64 8.04 -8.09 -9.63
C LEU A 64 8.76 -6.85 -10.15
N ASP A 65 8.52 -5.69 -9.53
CA ASP A 65 9.28 -4.46 -9.80
C ASP A 65 10.67 -4.53 -9.15
N VAL A 66 10.77 -5.17 -7.99
CA VAL A 66 12.03 -5.47 -7.31
C VAL A 66 11.97 -6.86 -6.68
N ASP A 67 13.06 -7.60 -6.81
CA ASP A 67 13.29 -8.90 -6.18
C ASP A 67 14.74 -8.98 -5.66
N ILE A 68 14.92 -8.78 -4.35
CA ILE A 68 16.22 -8.85 -3.70
C ILE A 68 16.27 -10.15 -2.90
N LYS A 69 17.16 -11.06 -3.32
CA LYS A 69 17.41 -12.33 -2.63
C LYS A 69 17.67 -12.10 -1.13
N ASP A 70 16.95 -12.84 -0.29
CA ASP A 70 17.00 -12.78 1.18
C ASP A 70 16.62 -11.42 1.80
N GLY A 71 16.22 -10.44 0.99
CA GLY A 71 15.75 -9.12 1.43
C GLY A 71 14.24 -9.02 1.34
N GLY A 72 13.70 -9.13 0.13
CA GLY A 72 12.27 -9.01 -0.12
C GLY A 72 11.94 -8.69 -1.56
N LYS A 73 10.65 -8.56 -1.84
CA LYS A 73 10.13 -8.29 -3.18
C LYS A 73 8.92 -7.38 -3.13
N VAL A 74 8.69 -6.64 -4.21
CA VAL A 74 7.55 -5.73 -4.34
C VAL A 74 6.94 -5.78 -5.74
N VAL A 75 5.62 -5.66 -5.76
CA VAL A 75 4.84 -5.27 -6.94
C VAL A 75 4.22 -3.91 -6.66
N VAL A 76 4.41 -2.95 -7.56
CA VAL A 76 3.81 -1.63 -7.55
C VAL A 76 2.65 -1.62 -8.54
N LEU A 77 1.45 -1.43 -8.03
CA LEU A 77 0.24 -1.28 -8.83
C LEU A 77 0.13 0.18 -9.28
N ASN A 78 0.11 0.39 -10.60
CA ASN A 78 0.11 1.71 -11.23
C ASN A 78 -0.63 1.69 -12.58
N THR A 79 -0.66 2.82 -13.30
CA THR A 79 -1.43 2.92 -14.55
C THR A 79 -0.91 2.03 -15.68
N LYS A 80 0.31 1.49 -15.58
CA LYS A 80 0.87 0.59 -16.61
C LYS A 80 0.32 -0.83 -16.50
N ASN A 81 0.08 -1.32 -15.27
CA ASN A 81 -0.40 -2.69 -15.04
C ASN A 81 -1.89 -2.77 -14.68
N LEU A 82 -2.50 -1.66 -14.25
CA LEU A 82 -3.95 -1.55 -14.08
C LEU A 82 -4.43 -0.13 -14.44
N PRO A 83 -4.69 0.19 -15.73
CA PRO A 83 -5.03 1.55 -16.17
C PRO A 83 -6.18 2.22 -15.40
N LEU A 84 -7.14 1.44 -14.91
CA LEU A 84 -8.26 1.90 -14.08
C LEU A 84 -7.81 2.74 -12.88
N VAL A 85 -6.63 2.49 -12.31
CA VAL A 85 -6.15 3.28 -11.19
C VAL A 85 -5.88 4.74 -11.52
N GLY A 86 -5.65 5.07 -12.80
CA GLY A 86 -5.56 6.45 -13.27
C GLY A 86 -6.86 7.22 -13.03
N GLU A 87 -8.00 6.57 -13.25
CA GLU A 87 -9.33 7.15 -13.03
C GLU A 87 -9.67 7.25 -11.54
N VAL A 88 -9.24 6.25 -10.75
CA VAL A 88 -9.46 6.23 -9.29
C VAL A 88 -8.53 7.24 -8.58
N GLY A 89 -7.38 7.55 -9.16
CA GLY A 89 -6.36 8.42 -8.56
C GLY A 89 -5.56 7.78 -7.43
N LEU A 90 -5.56 6.45 -7.32
CA LEU A 90 -4.92 5.69 -6.25
C LEU A 90 -4.06 4.56 -6.79
N GLY A 91 -2.80 4.48 -6.37
CA GLY A 91 -1.89 3.37 -6.65
C GLY A 91 -1.78 2.46 -5.45
N ALA A 92 -1.00 1.39 -5.58
CA ALA A 92 -0.74 0.50 -4.45
C ALA A 92 0.63 -0.18 -4.54
N ASP A 93 1.05 -0.79 -3.44
CA ASP A 93 2.14 -1.77 -3.44
C ASP A 93 1.75 -3.02 -2.66
N LEU A 94 2.28 -4.17 -3.09
CA LEU A 94 2.36 -5.38 -2.29
C LEU A 94 3.83 -5.66 -2.04
N VAL A 95 4.27 -5.52 -0.79
CA VAL A 95 5.64 -5.83 -0.38
C VAL A 95 5.64 -7.10 0.44
N ARG A 96 6.61 -7.98 0.16
CA ARG A 96 6.89 -9.20 0.92
C ARG A 96 8.32 -9.16 1.39
N LEU A 97 8.53 -8.90 2.69
CA LEU A 97 9.84 -8.71 3.29
C LEU A 97 10.27 -10.01 4.00
N ASN A 98 11.45 -10.50 3.67
CA ASN A 98 11.96 -11.74 4.24
C ASN A 98 12.27 -11.57 5.74
N GLY A 99 12.34 -12.70 6.45
CA GLY A 99 12.63 -12.72 7.88
C GLY A 99 13.89 -11.95 8.24
N LYS A 100 13.80 -11.08 9.25
CA LYS A 100 14.90 -10.21 9.72
C LYS A 100 15.43 -9.20 8.69
N ALA A 101 14.86 -9.12 7.49
CA ALA A 101 15.25 -8.12 6.51
C ALA A 101 14.66 -6.75 6.86
N MET A 102 15.26 -5.69 6.31
CA MET A 102 14.82 -4.31 6.49
C MET A 102 14.38 -3.72 5.15
N CYS A 103 13.24 -3.04 5.13
CA CYS A 103 12.92 -2.08 4.09
C CYS A 103 13.60 -0.76 4.44
N SER A 104 14.48 -0.30 3.55
CA SER A 104 15.33 0.86 3.79
C SER A 104 14.48 2.11 4.07
N PRO A 105 14.94 3.01 4.96
CA PRO A 105 14.19 4.22 5.27
C PRO A 105 13.90 4.99 3.99
N GLY A 106 12.64 5.28 3.72
CA GLY A 106 12.21 5.94 2.49
C GLY A 106 10.93 6.74 2.67
N PHE A 107 10.61 7.54 1.67
CA PHE A 107 9.41 8.38 1.63
C PHE A 107 8.88 8.44 0.19
N SER A 108 7.60 8.81 0.04
CA SER A 108 7.02 9.07 -1.28
C SER A 108 7.37 10.49 -1.73
N CYS A 109 7.92 10.62 -2.94
CA CYS A 109 8.43 11.89 -3.48
C CYS A 109 7.35 12.70 -4.20
N ASP A 110 6.29 12.03 -4.62
CA ASP A 110 5.12 12.60 -5.29
C ASP A 110 4.10 13.18 -4.30
N SER A 111 4.51 13.47 -3.06
CA SER A 111 3.65 14.02 -2.00
C SER A 111 2.42 13.13 -1.73
N ALA A 112 2.58 11.81 -1.81
CA ALA A 112 1.49 10.87 -1.53
C ALA A 112 1.49 10.39 -0.08
N LEU A 113 0.28 10.17 0.42
CA LEU A 113 -0.01 9.49 1.68
C LEU A 113 -0.07 7.99 1.40
N GLN A 114 0.42 7.17 2.33
CA GLN A 114 0.31 5.71 2.27
C GLN A 114 -0.58 5.21 3.40
N VAL A 115 -1.56 4.39 3.06
CA VAL A 115 -2.38 3.62 4.01
C VAL A 115 -1.92 2.17 3.92
N THR A 116 -1.16 1.70 4.91
CA THR A 116 -0.50 0.40 4.87
C THR A 116 -1.19 -0.58 5.81
N TYR A 117 -1.62 -1.72 5.28
CA TYR A 117 -2.21 -2.83 6.01
C TYR A 117 -1.27 -4.03 6.01
N ILE A 118 -0.98 -4.57 7.19
CA ILE A 118 -0.12 -5.76 7.34
C ILE A 118 -0.97 -7.00 7.07
N VAL A 119 -0.58 -7.74 6.02
CA VAL A 119 -1.30 -8.92 5.54
C VAL A 119 -0.82 -10.17 6.27
N ARG A 120 0.51 -10.32 6.45
CA ARG A 120 1.13 -11.49 7.08
C ARG A 120 2.35 -11.10 7.90
N GLY A 121 2.67 -11.94 8.88
CA GLY A 121 3.85 -11.79 9.71
C GLY A 121 3.79 -10.60 10.66
N SER A 122 4.96 -10.15 11.08
CA SER A 122 5.13 -9.03 12.01
C SER A 122 6.50 -8.39 11.88
N GLY A 123 6.66 -7.22 12.50
CA GLY A 123 7.94 -6.53 12.51
C GLY A 123 7.87 -5.19 13.21
N ARG A 124 9.03 -4.52 13.32
CA ARG A 124 9.13 -3.16 13.86
C ARG A 124 8.98 -2.14 12.76
N VAL A 125 8.12 -1.15 12.99
CA VAL A 125 7.93 0.01 12.11
C VAL A 125 8.37 1.26 12.84
N GLN A 126 9.07 2.14 12.12
CA GLN A 126 9.39 3.50 12.57
C GLN A 126 8.94 4.50 11.53
N VAL A 127 8.31 5.59 11.99
CA VAL A 127 7.93 6.73 11.15
C VAL A 127 8.49 8.01 11.77
N VAL A 128 9.19 8.79 10.95
CA VAL A 128 9.81 10.07 11.32
C VAL A 128 9.18 11.19 10.51
N GLY A 129 8.71 12.23 11.20
CA GLY A 129 8.13 13.42 10.60
C GLY A 129 9.17 14.34 9.98
N VAL A 130 8.70 15.32 9.20
CA VAL A 130 9.54 16.31 8.52
C VAL A 130 10.33 17.21 9.49
N ASP A 131 9.90 17.30 10.75
CA ASP A 131 10.62 17.99 11.83
C ASP A 131 11.69 17.12 12.51
N GLY A 132 11.95 15.93 11.96
CA GLY A 132 12.91 14.96 12.50
C GLY A 132 12.40 14.20 13.72
N LYS A 133 11.17 14.43 14.19
CA LYS A 133 10.62 13.71 15.33
C LYS A 133 10.08 12.36 14.92
N ARG A 134 10.41 11.35 15.72
CA ARG A 134 9.82 10.01 15.59
C ARG A 134 8.38 10.04 16.09
N VAL A 135 7.43 9.92 15.18
CA VAL A 135 5.99 9.99 15.47
C VAL A 135 5.36 8.61 15.68
N LEU A 136 6.01 7.56 15.19
CA LEU A 136 5.60 6.18 15.42
C LEU A 136 6.83 5.30 15.62
N GLU A 137 6.78 4.48 16.66
CA GLU A 137 7.65 3.31 16.81
C GLU A 137 6.87 2.21 17.51
N THR A 138 6.64 1.11 16.81
CA THR A 138 5.92 -0.03 17.37
C THR A 138 6.26 -1.31 16.63
N THR A 139 6.02 -2.45 17.30
CA THR A 139 5.83 -3.72 16.60
C THR A 139 4.42 -3.74 16.03
N ILE A 140 4.31 -4.15 14.77
CA ILE A 140 3.06 -4.30 14.04
C ILE A 140 2.93 -5.74 13.57
N LYS A 141 1.72 -6.27 13.49
CA LYS A 141 1.43 -7.64 13.04
C LYS A 141 0.27 -7.68 12.06
N ALA A 142 0.10 -8.83 11.41
CA ALA A 142 -1.03 -9.10 10.54
C ALA A 142 -2.37 -8.65 11.16
N GLY A 143 -3.19 -7.96 10.37
CA GLY A 143 -4.46 -7.37 10.81
C GLY A 143 -4.37 -5.92 11.29
N ASN A 144 -3.17 -5.37 11.45
CA ASN A 144 -3.00 -3.96 11.79
C ASN A 144 -2.89 -3.07 10.54
N LEU A 145 -3.33 -1.82 10.70
CA LEU A 145 -3.25 -0.76 9.70
C LEU A 145 -2.54 0.45 10.31
N PHE A 146 -1.68 1.09 9.53
CA PHE A 146 -1.08 2.38 9.88
C PHE A 146 -0.98 3.28 8.66
N ILE A 147 -0.75 4.56 8.93
CA ILE A 147 -0.69 5.59 7.89
C ILE A 147 0.70 6.22 7.92
N VAL A 148 1.31 6.37 6.74
CA VAL A 148 2.52 7.18 6.55
C VAL A 148 2.10 8.49 5.89
N PRO A 149 2.14 9.61 6.62
CA PRO A 149 1.83 10.92 6.06
C PRO A 149 2.80 11.31 4.94
N ARG A 150 2.39 12.30 4.14
CA ARG A 150 3.21 12.86 3.06
C ARG A 150 4.56 13.32 3.58
N PHE A 151 5.64 12.97 2.86
CA PHE A 151 7.03 13.29 3.18
C PHE A 151 7.58 12.69 4.48
N PHE A 152 6.81 11.84 5.18
CA PHE A 152 7.32 11.18 6.36
C PHE A 152 8.20 10.01 5.93
N VAL A 153 9.31 9.83 6.64
CA VAL A 153 10.23 8.73 6.40
C VAL A 153 9.72 7.53 7.17
N VAL A 154 9.60 6.39 6.49
CA VAL A 154 9.22 5.12 7.09
C VAL A 154 10.30 4.08 6.86
N SER A 155 10.59 3.27 7.88
CA SER A 155 11.38 2.06 7.76
C SER A 155 10.69 0.91 8.49
N LYS A 156 10.92 -0.30 8.00
CA LYS A 156 10.35 -1.52 8.56
C LYS A 156 11.43 -2.59 8.66
N ILE A 157 11.45 -3.33 9.77
CA ILE A 157 12.29 -4.52 9.95
C ILE A 157 11.36 -5.68 10.26
N ALA A 158 11.42 -6.74 9.47
CA ALA A 158 10.62 -7.93 9.71
C ALA A 158 11.13 -8.73 10.91
N ASP A 159 10.20 -9.37 11.62
CA ASP A 159 10.51 -10.43 12.56
C ASP A 159 11.01 -11.70 11.81
N PRO A 160 11.46 -12.76 12.49
CA PRO A 160 12.02 -13.94 11.83
C PRO A 160 11.12 -14.63 10.80
N ASP A 161 9.80 -14.55 10.96
CA ASP A 161 8.83 -15.17 10.04
C ASP A 161 8.52 -14.31 8.80
N GLY A 162 9.13 -13.13 8.68
CA GLY A 162 8.87 -12.19 7.59
C GLY A 162 7.71 -11.23 7.87
N MET A 163 7.48 -10.30 6.94
CA MET A 163 6.39 -9.33 7.03
C MET A 163 5.90 -8.94 5.63
N ASP A 164 4.60 -9.11 5.39
CA ASP A 164 3.96 -8.73 4.14
C ASP A 164 2.95 -7.62 4.39
N TRP A 165 2.90 -6.63 3.50
CA TRP A 165 1.92 -5.55 3.59
C TRP A 165 1.43 -5.12 2.22
N PHE A 166 0.21 -4.59 2.22
CA PHE A 166 -0.39 -3.93 1.08
C PHE A 166 -0.61 -2.46 1.43
N SER A 167 -0.13 -1.54 0.59
CA SER A 167 -0.36 -0.10 0.78
C SER A 167 -1.27 0.44 -0.30
N ILE A 168 -2.25 1.26 0.07
CA ILE A 168 -2.98 2.13 -0.84
C ILE A 168 -2.34 3.52 -0.78
N ILE A 169 -2.06 4.10 -1.93
CA ILE A 169 -1.22 5.29 -2.06
C ILE A 169 -2.00 6.34 -2.84
N THR A 170 -2.03 7.59 -2.36
CA THR A 170 -2.85 8.67 -2.93
C THR A 170 -2.26 9.29 -4.21
N THR A 171 -1.86 8.43 -5.14
CA THR A 171 -1.32 8.76 -6.46
C THR A 171 -1.36 7.49 -7.32
N PRO A 172 -1.81 7.55 -8.58
CA PRO A 172 -1.91 6.37 -9.44
C PRO A 172 -0.57 5.85 -9.93
N ASN A 173 0.52 6.61 -9.75
CA ASN A 173 1.88 6.23 -10.16
C ASN A 173 2.86 6.48 -9.01
N PRO A 174 2.87 5.62 -7.97
CA PRO A 174 3.69 5.82 -6.79
C PRO A 174 5.18 5.89 -7.11
N VAL A 175 5.85 6.93 -6.60
CA VAL A 175 7.31 7.08 -6.67
C VAL A 175 7.90 7.19 -5.28
N PHE A 176 8.79 6.26 -4.97
CA PHE A 176 9.50 6.20 -3.70
C PHE A 176 10.97 6.56 -3.87
N THR A 177 11.53 7.21 -2.85
CA THR A 177 12.96 7.40 -2.70
C THR A 177 13.42 6.88 -1.35
N HIS A 178 14.65 6.39 -1.34
CA HIS A 178 15.29 5.80 -0.18
C HIS A 178 16.45 6.66 0.34
N LEU A 179 16.61 6.66 1.66
CA LEU A 179 17.70 7.32 2.39
C LEU A 179 18.83 6.35 2.73
N ALA A 180 18.78 5.11 2.29
CA ALA A 180 19.91 4.19 2.41
C ALA A 180 19.88 3.21 1.24
N GLY A 181 21.03 2.63 0.92
CA GLY A 181 21.19 1.73 -0.21
C GLY A 181 21.91 2.39 -1.39
N ARG A 182 22.18 1.58 -2.41
CA ARG A 182 22.92 1.96 -3.63
C ARG A 182 22.32 3.15 -4.36
N THR A 183 20.99 3.20 -4.42
CA THR A 183 20.21 4.24 -5.13
C THR A 183 19.72 5.36 -4.22
N SER A 184 20.25 5.46 -2.99
CA SER A 184 19.78 6.46 -2.03
C SER A 184 20.27 7.88 -2.33
N VAL A 185 19.51 8.86 -1.86
CA VAL A 185 19.84 10.30 -2.00
C VAL A 185 21.23 10.64 -1.50
N TRP A 186 21.69 9.99 -0.43
CA TRP A 186 23.02 10.25 0.10
C TRP A 186 24.14 9.80 -0.83
N LYS A 187 23.94 8.72 -1.61
CA LYS A 187 24.94 8.27 -2.60
C LYS A 187 25.00 9.18 -3.83
N ALA A 188 23.98 10.01 -4.04
CA ALA A 188 23.93 10.96 -5.14
C ALA A 188 24.65 12.28 -4.81
N LEU A 189 24.92 12.56 -3.53
CA LEU A 189 25.66 13.76 -3.09
C LEU A 189 27.16 13.51 -3.10
N SER A 190 27.94 14.57 -3.35
CA SER A 190 29.41 14.46 -3.28
C SER A 190 29.88 14.32 -1.82
N PRO A 191 31.06 13.71 -1.59
CA PRO A 191 31.65 13.63 -0.26
C PRO A 191 31.74 14.98 0.46
N GLU A 192 32.09 16.05 -0.25
CA GLU A 192 32.25 17.40 0.30
C GLU A 192 30.90 17.96 0.78
N VAL A 193 29.82 17.72 0.03
CA VAL A 193 28.46 18.12 0.42
C VAL A 193 28.03 17.37 1.67
N LEU A 194 28.30 16.07 1.77
CA LEU A 194 27.96 15.26 2.94
C LEU A 194 28.78 15.67 4.18
N GLN A 195 30.08 15.91 4.02
CA GLN A 195 30.96 16.41 5.08
C GLN A 195 30.45 17.75 5.62
N ALA A 196 30.13 18.70 4.75
CA ALA A 196 29.60 20.00 5.13
C ALA A 196 28.21 19.90 5.78
N SER A 197 27.33 19.07 5.23
CA SER A 197 25.94 18.91 5.71
C SER A 197 25.87 18.26 7.10
N PHE A 198 26.72 17.26 7.36
CA PHE A 198 26.74 16.56 8.64
C PHE A 198 27.77 17.13 9.63
N GLY A 199 28.65 18.04 9.19
CA GLY A 199 29.73 18.57 10.02
C GLY A 199 30.74 17.47 10.42
N VAL A 200 31.05 16.56 9.51
CA VAL A 200 31.89 15.37 9.78
C VAL A 200 33.19 15.38 8.98
N PRO A 201 34.27 14.79 9.50
CA PRO A 201 35.52 14.65 8.76
C PRO A 201 35.42 13.60 7.63
N PRO A 202 36.36 13.62 6.67
CA PRO A 202 36.34 12.74 5.50
C PRO A 202 36.29 11.24 5.82
N ASP A 203 36.94 10.78 6.89
CA ASP A 203 36.96 9.36 7.28
C ASP A 203 35.57 8.87 7.75
N VAL A 204 34.82 9.74 8.45
CA VAL A 204 33.45 9.45 8.89
C VAL A 204 32.50 9.46 7.69
N GLU A 205 32.62 10.43 6.79
CA GLU A 205 31.86 10.44 5.53
C GLU A 205 32.15 9.18 4.72
N GLN A 206 33.42 8.83 4.51
CA GLN A 206 33.81 7.67 3.73
C GLN A 206 33.22 6.39 4.34
N LYS A 207 33.22 6.28 5.68
CA LYS A 207 32.58 5.17 6.38
C LYS A 207 31.07 5.15 6.16
N PHE A 208 30.38 6.28 6.29
CA PHE A 208 28.94 6.40 6.02
C PHE A 208 28.60 6.00 4.57
N SER A 209 29.32 6.58 3.61
CA SER A 209 29.16 6.34 2.18
C SER A 209 29.60 4.94 1.74
N SER A 210 30.43 4.24 2.52
CA SER A 210 30.80 2.84 2.25
C SER A 210 29.68 1.83 2.52
N LYS A 211 28.74 2.14 3.42
CA LYS A 211 27.71 1.18 3.84
C LYS A 211 26.61 1.02 2.80
N ARG A 212 26.09 -0.22 2.71
CA ARG A 212 24.93 -0.62 1.90
C ARG A 212 25.06 -0.23 0.41
N LYS A 213 26.23 -0.49 -0.18
CA LYS A 213 26.49 -0.21 -1.62
C LYS A 213 25.97 -1.32 -2.55
N ALA A 214 25.75 -2.52 -2.03
CA ALA A 214 25.30 -3.68 -2.82
C ALA A 214 23.76 -3.78 -2.83
N GLU A 215 23.11 -3.32 -1.77
CA GLU A 215 21.68 -3.42 -1.57
C GLU A 215 20.96 -2.14 -2.01
N GLU A 216 19.77 -2.29 -2.62
CA GLU A 216 18.95 -1.15 -3.04
C GLU A 216 17.91 -0.79 -1.98
N ILE A 217 16.74 -1.43 -2.01
CA ILE A 217 15.59 -1.05 -1.19
C ILE A 217 15.34 -1.99 -0.01
N PHE A 218 15.73 -3.26 -0.14
CA PHE A 218 15.63 -4.26 0.91
C PHE A 218 17.02 -4.69 1.33
N PHE A 219 17.28 -4.66 2.63
CA PHE A 219 18.54 -5.07 3.22
C PHE A 219 18.35 -6.44 3.85
N PRO A 220 18.96 -7.49 3.28
CA PRO A 220 19.02 -8.80 3.92
C PRO A 220 19.69 -8.70 5.30
N PRO A 221 19.36 -9.61 6.23
CA PRO A 221 20.09 -9.71 7.49
C PRO A 221 21.58 -9.95 7.23
N PRO A 222 22.48 -9.39 8.05
CA PRO A 222 23.90 -9.71 7.94
C PRO A 222 24.13 -11.22 8.16
N ASN A 223 25.04 -11.79 7.36
CA ASN A 223 25.53 -13.16 7.53
C ASN A 223 26.22 -13.34 8.88
#